data_AF-A0A7C7H3C1-F1
#
_entry.id   AF-A0A7C7H3C1-F1
#
_cell.length_a   1.000
_cell.length_b   1.000
_cell.length_c   1.000
_cell.angle_alpha   90.00
_cell.angle_beta   90.00
_cell.angle_gamma   90.00
#
_symmetry.space_group_name_H-M   'P 1'
#
loop_
_entity.id
_entity.type
_entity.pdbx_description
1 polymer ?
#
loop_
_entity_poly.entity_id
_entity_poly.type
_entity_poly.pdbx_seq_one_letter_code
_entity_poly.pdbx_strand_id
1 'polypeptide(L)'
;MSAPQINQNMPNKDRLSHQLILDFPSQPEYSFSNFIVSDGSKIAFDAAHQFCSDSSSFTTLYFFGGKNLGKTHLLLSIGNQFASMNKKALYVHGADFVKKTDESSNGSSGEFISILSNIDLFLLDAVDHIEGKRTSQEKLYLV
;
A
#
# COMPACT_ATOMS: atom_id res chain seq x y z
N MET A 1 5.46 34.52 42.78
CA MET A 1 5.42 33.08 42.45
C MET A 1 4.76 32.96 41.09
N SER A 2 5.56 32.86 40.03
CA SER A 2 5.06 32.84 38.64
C SER A 2 5.22 31.41 38.10
N ALA A 3 4.14 30.85 37.58
CA ALA A 3 4.10 29.49 37.05
C ALA A 3 5.04 29.33 35.83
N PRO A 4 5.67 28.16 35.64
CA PRO A 4 6.50 27.90 34.47
C PRO A 4 5.63 27.68 33.23
N GLN A 5 5.92 28.42 32.16
CA GLN A 5 5.34 28.20 30.83
C GLN A 5 6.00 26.96 30.20
N ILE A 6 5.22 25.89 30.01
CA ILE A 6 5.65 24.69 29.30
C ILE A 6 5.69 25.02 27.81
N ASN A 7 6.89 25.03 27.24
CA ASN A 7 7.12 25.22 25.81
C ASN A 7 6.64 23.97 25.05
N GLN A 8 5.44 24.03 24.50
CA GLN A 8 4.83 23.00 23.64
C GLN A 8 5.42 23.07 22.22
N ASN A 9 6.68 22.64 22.06
CA ASN A 9 7.15 22.21 20.74
C ASN A 9 6.71 20.76 20.51
N MET A 10 5.40 20.56 20.24
CA MET A 10 4.93 19.32 19.65
C MET A 10 5.50 19.23 18.22
N PRO A 11 6.08 18.09 17.80
CA PRO A 11 6.51 17.92 16.42
C PRO A 11 5.31 18.07 15.47
N ASN A 12 5.52 18.87 14.43
CA ASN A 12 4.53 19.26 13.44
C ASN A 12 3.81 18.04 12.82
N LYS A 13 2.48 18.01 12.96
CA LYS A 13 1.57 16.96 12.45
C LYS A 13 1.66 16.78 10.93
N ASP A 14 2.20 17.76 10.21
CA ASP A 14 2.45 17.71 8.77
C ASP A 14 3.56 16.75 8.34
N ARG A 15 4.39 16.25 9.26
CA ARG A 15 5.36 15.18 8.93
C ARG A 15 4.72 13.80 8.82
N LEU A 16 3.53 13.61 9.41
CA LEU A 16 2.83 12.32 9.38
C LEU A 16 2.19 12.02 8.02
N SER A 17 1.95 13.03 7.17
CA SER A 17 1.47 12.82 5.80
C SER A 17 2.52 12.21 4.86
N HIS A 18 3.81 12.27 5.24
CA HIS A 18 4.90 11.59 4.53
C HIS A 18 5.15 10.16 5.04
N GLN A 19 4.56 9.75 6.17
CA GLN A 19 4.81 8.45 6.80
C GLN A 19 3.81 7.35 6.43
N LEU A 20 2.81 7.64 5.61
CA LEU A 20 1.95 6.59 5.02
C LEU A 20 2.55 5.99 3.73
N ILE A 21 3.76 6.42 3.33
CA ILE A 21 4.33 6.12 2.02
C ILE A 21 5.59 5.22 2.08
N LEU A 22 6.18 4.92 3.25
CA LEU A 22 7.45 4.15 3.28
C LEU A 22 7.61 3.15 4.42
N ASP A 23 6.61 2.95 5.26
CA ASP A 23 6.57 1.82 6.19
C ASP A 23 5.18 1.25 6.07
N PHE A 24 5.07 0.00 5.64
CA PHE A 24 3.86 -0.77 5.91
C PHE A 24 3.90 -1.11 7.40
N PRO A 25 3.16 -0.42 8.30
CA PRO A 25 3.10 -0.87 9.68
C PRO A 25 2.47 -2.25 9.65
N SER A 26 3.17 -3.25 10.18
CA SER A 26 2.64 -4.60 10.30
C SER A 26 1.22 -4.54 10.84
N GLN A 27 0.28 -5.18 10.14
CA GLN A 27 -1.13 -5.25 10.50
C GLN A 27 -1.44 -6.70 10.91
N PRO A 28 -1.21 -7.10 12.18
CA PRO A 28 -1.25 -8.51 12.59
C PRO A 28 -2.62 -9.18 12.35
N GLU A 29 -3.69 -8.39 12.31
CA GLU A 29 -5.04 -8.86 12.00
C GLU A 29 -5.16 -9.37 10.54
N TYR A 30 -4.41 -8.78 9.61
CA TYR A 30 -4.40 -9.13 8.19
C TYR A 30 -3.22 -10.04 7.85
N SER A 31 -3.14 -11.19 8.51
CA SER A 31 -2.14 -12.21 8.22
C SER A 31 -2.75 -13.39 7.45
N PHE A 32 -1.91 -14.16 6.75
CA PHE A 32 -2.34 -15.40 6.10
C PHE A 32 -2.93 -16.40 7.10
N SER A 33 -2.41 -16.48 8.33
CA SER A 33 -2.92 -17.38 9.37
C SER A 33 -4.34 -17.03 9.82
N ASN A 34 -4.75 -15.76 9.69
CA ASN A 34 -6.08 -15.29 10.06
C ASN A 34 -7.07 -15.31 8.89
N PHE A 35 -6.61 -15.67 7.68
CA PHE A 35 -7.47 -15.72 6.50
C PHE A 35 -8.20 -17.07 6.43
N ILE A 36 -9.54 -17.02 6.46
CA ILE A 36 -10.37 -18.22 6.31
C ILE A 36 -10.47 -18.59 4.82
N VAL A 37 -9.85 -19.70 4.44
CA VAL A 37 -9.90 -20.23 3.08
C VAL A 37 -11.23 -20.94 2.83
N SER A 38 -11.85 -20.64 1.70
CA SER A 38 -13.03 -21.30 1.14
C SER A 38 -12.75 -21.73 -0.30
N ASP A 39 -13.63 -22.54 -0.89
CA ASP A 39 -13.48 -22.97 -2.29
C ASP A 39 -13.36 -21.77 -3.25
N GLY A 40 -14.08 -20.67 -2.99
CA GLY A 40 -14.05 -19.46 -3.81
C GLY A 40 -12.80 -18.59 -3.61
N SER A 41 -12.11 -18.70 -2.48
CA SER A 41 -10.91 -17.89 -2.18
C SER A 41 -9.61 -18.69 -2.31
N LYS A 42 -9.68 -20.00 -2.46
CA LYS A 42 -8.50 -20.89 -2.50
C LYS A 42 -7.48 -20.50 -3.56
N ILE A 43 -7.91 -20.23 -4.79
CA ILE A 43 -7.00 -19.85 -5.88
C ILE A 43 -6.28 -18.53 -5.56
N ALA A 44 -7.00 -17.53 -5.04
CA ALA A 44 -6.42 -16.25 -4.67
C ALA A 44 -5.44 -16.38 -3.48
N PHE A 45 -5.78 -17.21 -2.50
CA PHE A 45 -4.92 -17.51 -1.36
C PHE A 45 -3.63 -18.22 -1.77
N ASP A 46 -3.73 -19.26 -2.60
CA ASP A 46 -2.58 -20.01 -3.11
C ASP A 46 -1.67 -19.11 -3.96
N ALA A 47 -2.25 -18.27 -4.82
CA ALA A 47 -1.51 -17.30 -5.61
C ALA A 47 -0.81 -16.25 -4.75
N ALA A 48 -1.46 -15.76 -3.68
CA ALA A 48 -0.84 -14.83 -2.74
C ALA A 48 0.37 -15.46 -2.02
N HIS A 49 0.26 -16.72 -1.60
CA HIS A 49 1.38 -17.47 -1.03
C HIS A 49 2.52 -17.67 -2.03
N GLN A 50 2.20 -18.06 -3.27
CA GLN A 50 3.19 -18.23 -4.33
C GLN A 50 3.92 -16.92 -4.65
N PHE A 51 3.21 -15.80 -4.67
CA PHE A 51 3.79 -14.48 -4.90
C PHE A 51 4.82 -14.08 -3.85
N CYS A 52 4.59 -14.47 -2.59
CA CYS A 52 5.54 -14.25 -1.50
C CYS A 52 6.76 -15.19 -1.52
N SER A 53 6.76 -16.23 -2.36
CA SER A 53 7.87 -17.17 -2.44
C SER A 53 9.03 -16.62 -3.29
N ASP A 54 10.26 -17.01 -2.96
CA ASP A 54 11.46 -16.64 -3.73
C ASP A 54 11.44 -17.20 -5.18
N SER A 55 10.57 -18.17 -5.45
CA SER A 55 10.36 -18.78 -6.77
C SER A 55 9.11 -18.30 -7.48
N SER A 56 8.55 -17.14 -7.09
CA SER A 56 7.37 -16.60 -7.77
C SER A 56 7.62 -16.47 -9.28
N SER A 57 6.70 -17.01 -10.08
CA SER A 57 6.76 -16.93 -11.54
C SER A 57 6.16 -15.64 -12.10
N PHE A 58 5.67 -14.75 -11.23
CA PHE A 58 5.05 -13.48 -11.62
C PHE A 58 5.47 -12.33 -10.70
N THR A 59 5.61 -11.15 -11.30
CA THR A 59 6.01 -9.91 -10.62
C THR A 59 4.82 -9.04 -10.24
N THR A 60 3.63 -9.36 -10.76
CA THR A 60 2.39 -8.62 -10.53
C THR A 60 1.26 -9.60 -10.22
N LEU A 61 0.51 -9.32 -9.15
CA LEU A 61 -0.67 -10.06 -8.75
C LEU A 61 -1.85 -9.10 -8.61
N TYR A 62 -2.97 -9.43 -9.25
CA TYR A 62 -4.18 -8.63 -9.20
C TYR A 62 -5.36 -9.47 -8.69
N PHE A 63 -5.99 -9.00 -7.61
CA PHE A 63 -7.19 -9.61 -7.06
C PHE A 63 -8.44 -8.89 -7.58
N PHE A 64 -9.35 -9.63 -8.21
CA PHE A 64 -10.65 -9.14 -8.64
C PHE A 64 -11.78 -9.92 -7.97
N GLY A 65 -12.91 -9.27 -7.75
CA GLY A 65 -14.08 -9.89 -7.13
C GLY A 65 -14.94 -8.89 -6.36
N GLY A 66 -16.12 -9.34 -5.94
CA GLY A 66 -17.08 -8.54 -5.17
C GLY A 66 -16.53 -7.95 -3.86
N LYS A 67 -17.31 -7.06 -3.25
CA LYS A 67 -16.97 -6.47 -1.93
C LYS A 67 -16.92 -7.56 -0.86
N ASN A 68 -16.08 -7.37 0.15
CA ASN A 68 -15.95 -8.25 1.33
C ASN A 68 -15.51 -9.70 1.05
N LEU A 69 -14.86 -9.97 -0.09
CA LEU A 69 -14.28 -11.28 -0.40
C LEU A 69 -12.83 -11.46 0.09
N GLY A 70 -12.35 -10.56 0.95
CA GLY A 70 -11.01 -10.66 1.53
C GLY A 70 -9.85 -10.16 0.65
N LYS A 71 -10.12 -9.39 -0.41
CA LYS A 71 -9.08 -8.80 -1.29
C LYS A 71 -8.06 -7.97 -0.51
N THR A 72 -8.55 -7.01 0.29
CA THR A 72 -7.72 -6.19 1.17
C THR A 72 -6.96 -7.06 2.18
N HIS A 73 -7.59 -8.08 2.75
CA HIS A 73 -6.92 -9.00 3.69
C HIS A 73 -5.72 -9.70 3.04
N LEU A 74 -5.90 -10.27 1.85
CA LEU A 74 -4.82 -10.94 1.12
C LEU A 74 -3.71 -9.95 0.72
N LEU A 75 -4.07 -8.75 0.23
CA LEU A 75 -3.13 -7.70 -0.13
C LEU A 75 -2.24 -7.30 1.06
N LEU A 76 -2.85 -7.07 2.22
CA LEU A 76 -2.16 -6.71 3.45
C LEU A 76 -1.36 -7.89 4.04
N SER A 77 -1.81 -9.13 3.84
CA SER A 77 -1.06 -10.34 4.22
C SER A 77 0.25 -10.46 3.44
N ILE A 78 0.24 -10.15 2.14
CA ILE A 78 1.46 -10.08 1.32
C ILE A 78 2.39 -8.99 1.86
N GLY A 79 1.87 -7.81 2.18
CA GLY A 79 2.64 -6.72 2.79
C GLY A 79 3.32 -7.13 4.09
N ASN A 80 2.58 -7.77 5.00
CA ASN A 80 3.11 -8.32 6.25
C ASN A 80 4.25 -9.32 6.01
N GLN A 81 4.06 -10.23 5.04
CA GLN A 81 5.07 -11.22 4.70
C GLN A 81 6.36 -10.57 4.16
N PHE A 82 6.26 -9.59 3.27
CA PHE A 82 7.42 -8.85 2.76
C PHE A 82 8.14 -8.05 3.87
N ALA A 83 7.37 -7.39 4.74
CA ALA A 83 7.93 -6.68 5.89
C ALA A 83 8.70 -7.63 6.82
N SER A 84 8.19 -8.85 7.06
CA SER A 84 8.90 -9.87 7.86
C SER A 84 10.25 -10.31 7.28
N MET A 85 10.43 -10.13 5.96
CA MET A 85 11.67 -10.40 5.23
C MET A 85 12.59 -9.17 5.14
N ASN A 86 12.27 -8.09 5.87
CA ASN A 86 12.92 -6.77 5.79
C ASN A 86 12.87 -6.15 4.38
N LYS A 87 11.88 -6.51 3.55
CA LYS A 87 11.62 -5.88 2.25
C LYS A 87 10.73 -4.66 2.42
N LYS A 88 11.02 -3.58 1.71
CA LYS A 88 10.29 -2.31 1.75
C LYS A 88 9.00 -2.42 0.95
N ALA A 89 7.87 -2.44 1.65
CA ALA A 89 6.55 -2.40 1.03
C ALA A 89 5.96 -0.99 1.13
N LEU A 90 5.35 -0.52 0.03
CA LEU A 90 4.54 0.69 0.00
C LEU A 90 3.09 0.32 -0.22
N TYR A 91 2.23 0.71 0.72
CA TYR A 91 0.78 0.59 0.59
C TYR A 91 0.15 1.93 0.25
N VAL A 92 -0.73 1.93 -0.76
CA VAL A 92 -1.51 3.10 -1.15
C VAL A 92 -2.95 2.68 -1.38
N HIS A 93 -3.89 3.40 -0.76
CA HIS A 93 -5.30 3.27 -1.11
C HIS A 93 -5.59 4.07 -2.39
N GLY A 94 -6.41 3.55 -3.31
CA GLY A 94 -6.67 4.15 -4.62
C GLY A 94 -7.17 5.61 -4.54
N ALA A 95 -7.97 5.95 -3.53
CA ALA A 95 -8.38 7.34 -3.29
C ALA A 95 -7.19 8.28 -2.99
N ASP A 96 -6.22 7.83 -2.20
CA ASP A 96 -5.02 8.60 -1.87
C ASP A 96 -4.08 8.68 -3.07
N PHE A 97 -4.00 7.60 -3.85
CA PHE A 97 -3.28 7.59 -5.12
C PHE A 97 -3.81 8.69 -6.04
N VAL A 98 -5.13 8.74 -6.27
CA VAL A 98 -5.77 9.78 -7.09
C VAL A 98 -5.40 11.18 -6.59
N LYS A 99 -5.63 11.44 -5.30
CA LYS A 99 -5.31 12.74 -4.68
C LYS A 99 -3.83 13.14 -4.90
N LYS A 100 -2.89 12.22 -4.64
CA LYS A 100 -1.45 12.48 -4.81
C LYS A 100 -1.08 12.71 -6.27
N THR A 101 -1.72 11.98 -7.20
CA THR A 101 -1.47 12.16 -8.63
C THR A 101 -1.99 13.49 -9.18
N ASP A 102 -3.10 13.98 -8.63
CA ASP A 102 -3.67 15.28 -8.96
C ASP A 102 -2.80 16.42 -8.42
N GLU A 103 -2.35 16.34 -7.16
CA GLU A 103 -1.43 17.32 -6.57
C GLU A 103 -0.09 17.40 -7.33
N SER A 104 0.41 16.25 -7.79
CA SER A 104 1.70 16.14 -8.49
C SER A 104 1.65 16.50 -9.98
N SER A 105 0.46 16.72 -10.55
CA SER A 105 0.32 17.24 -11.93
C SER A 105 0.95 18.63 -12.11
N ASN A 106 1.21 19.34 -11.00
CA ASN A 106 1.86 20.64 -10.96
C ASN A 106 3.41 20.61 -10.91
N GLY A 107 4.05 19.45 -11.15
CA GLY A 107 5.51 19.36 -11.34
C GLY A 107 6.29 18.40 -10.42
N SER A 108 5.64 17.54 -9.63
CA SER A 108 6.32 16.61 -8.71
C SER A 108 6.41 15.16 -9.19
N SER A 109 6.30 14.92 -10.49
CA SER A 109 6.43 13.58 -11.10
C SER A 109 7.74 12.87 -10.73
N GLY A 110 8.84 13.60 -10.57
CA GLY A 110 10.15 13.03 -10.21
C GLY A 110 10.22 12.46 -8.79
N GLU A 111 9.52 13.08 -7.83
CA GLU A 111 9.48 12.59 -6.44
C GLU A 111 8.73 11.26 -6.34
N PHE A 112 7.61 11.15 -7.06
CA PHE A 112 6.80 9.94 -7.08
C PHE A 112 7.55 8.74 -7.67
N ILE A 113 8.23 8.92 -8.80
CA ILE A 113 9.08 7.89 -9.42
C ILE A 113 10.25 7.52 -8.49
N SER A 114 10.87 8.50 -7.84
CA SER A 114 11.96 8.26 -6.88
C SER A 114 11.52 7.36 -5.72
N ILE A 115 10.34 7.61 -5.15
CA ILE A 115 9.75 6.76 -4.10
C ILE A 115 9.58 5.32 -4.61
N LEU A 116 8.97 5.15 -5.78
CA LEU A 116 8.70 3.84 -6.37
C LEU A 116 9.98 3.08 -6.76
N SER A 117 11.08 3.78 -7.06
CA SER A 117 12.37 3.16 -7.39
C SER A 117 13.09 2.54 -6.18
N ASN A 118 12.63 2.80 -4.95
CA ASN A 118 13.30 2.38 -3.72
C ASN A 118 12.44 1.44 -2.85
N ILE A 119 11.45 0.77 -3.45
CA ILE A 119 10.59 -0.20 -2.78
C ILE A 119 10.76 -1.58 -3.43
N ASP A 120 10.55 -2.63 -2.64
CA ASP A 120 10.55 -4.03 -3.09
C ASP A 120 9.14 -4.50 -3.46
N LEU A 121 8.10 -3.83 -2.97
CA LEU A 121 6.70 -4.20 -3.16
C LEU A 121 5.78 -2.98 -3.18
N PHE A 122 4.96 -2.86 -4.22
CA PHE A 122 3.90 -1.86 -4.32
C PHE A 122 2.53 -2.51 -4.13
N LEU A 123 1.78 -2.08 -3.11
CA LEU A 123 0.44 -2.55 -2.78
C LEU A 123 -0.55 -1.42 -3.06
N LEU A 124 -1.45 -1.65 -4.01
CA LEU A 124 -2.50 -0.71 -4.38
C LEU A 124 -3.86 -1.32 -4.10
N ASP A 125 -4.57 -0.78 -3.10
CA ASP A 125 -5.93 -1.21 -2.78
C ASP A 125 -6.97 -0.30 -3.44
N ALA A 126 -8.21 -0.80 -3.55
CA ALA A 126 -9.36 -0.03 -4.03
C ALA A 126 -9.09 0.69 -5.38
N VAL A 127 -8.55 -0.08 -6.34
CA VAL A 127 -8.18 0.38 -7.70
C VAL A 127 -9.38 0.97 -8.46
N ASP A 128 -10.60 0.60 -8.08
CA ASP A 128 -11.85 1.17 -8.62
C ASP A 128 -11.95 2.69 -8.41
N HIS A 129 -11.30 3.25 -7.38
CA HIS A 129 -11.23 4.71 -7.20
C HIS A 129 -10.48 5.44 -8.34
N ILE A 130 -9.63 4.73 -9.09
CA ILE A 130 -8.83 5.28 -10.19
C ILE A 130 -9.64 5.29 -11.50
N GLU A 131 -10.79 4.61 -11.55
CA GLU A 131 -11.64 4.56 -12.75
C GLU A 131 -12.07 5.97 -13.20
N GLY A 132 -11.87 6.26 -14.48
CA GLY A 132 -12.17 7.58 -15.07
C GLY A 132 -11.20 8.70 -14.67
N LYS A 133 -10.19 8.44 -13.84
CA LYS A 133 -9.16 9.42 -13.42
C LYS A 133 -7.95 9.32 -14.34
N ARG A 134 -8.04 9.94 -15.52
CA ARG A 134 -7.05 9.80 -16.60
C ARG A 134 -5.60 10.03 -16.15
N THR A 135 -5.33 11.12 -15.42
CA THR A 135 -3.97 11.43 -14.91
C THR A 135 -3.44 10.33 -14.00
N SER A 136 -4.28 9.80 -13.11
CA SER A 136 -3.92 8.71 -12.21
C SER A 136 -3.69 7.40 -12.98
N GLN A 137 -4.53 7.09 -13.96
CA GLN A 137 -4.36 5.92 -14.84
C GLN A 137 -3.04 6.00 -15.61
N GLU A 138 -2.72 7.16 -16.21
CA GLU A 138 -1.47 7.39 -16.94
C GLU A 138 -0.24 7.21 -16.02
N LYS A 139 -0.30 7.67 -14.77
CA LYS A 139 0.77 7.47 -13.79
C LYS A 139 0.91 6.03 -13.33
N LEU A 140 -0.19 5.27 -13.22
CA LEU A 140 -0.14 3.87 -12.83
C LEU A 140 0.60 3.01 -13.86
N TYR A 141 0.59 3.37 -15.15
CA TYR A 141 1.38 2.68 -16.19
C TYR A 141 2.90 2.88 -16.08
N LEU A 142 3.34 3.86 -15.29
CA LEU A 142 4.77 4.14 -15.07
C LEU A 142 5.34 3.42 -13.86
N VAL A 143 4.49 2.71 -13.11
CA VAL A 143 4.83 1.88 -11.95
C VAL A 143 5.11 0.46 -12.43
#